data_AF-A0A6B8VN12-F1
#
_entry.id   AF-A0A6B8VN12-F1
#
_cell.length_a   1.000
_cell.length_b   1.000
_cell.length_c   1.000
_cell.angle_alpha   90.00
_cell.angle_beta   90.00
_cell.angle_gamma   90.00
#
_symmetry.space_group_name_H-M   'P 1'
#
loop_
_entity.id
_entity.type
_entity.pdbx_description
1 polymer ?
#
loop_
_entity_poly.entity_id
_entity_poly.type
_entity_poly.pdbx_seq_one_letter_code
_entity_poly.pdbx_strand_id
1 'polypeptide(L)'
;MYAIKEILVAQLLLPFLVGIPSSVRFARFSRREWYHFGIMAFTLRLSPAEDAALIVLASSLGVSKQEAARQAILEKAARTVQTAELQELARRSVASYNALHGRVRRGR
;
A
#
# COMPACT_ATOMS: atom_id res chain seq x y z
N MET A 1 -26.06 11.59 -27.01
CA MET A 1 -25.47 12.94 -27.12
C MET A 1 -26.58 13.92 -26.80
N TYR A 2 -26.34 14.94 -25.95
CA TYR A 2 -27.32 15.84 -25.27
C TYR A 2 -27.81 15.40 -23.88
N ALA A 3 -26.96 15.52 -22.84
CA ALA A 3 -27.41 15.59 -21.44
C ALA A 3 -26.31 16.10 -20.46
N ILE A 4 -25.44 17.05 -20.86
CA ILE A 4 -24.37 17.58 -19.97
C ILE A 4 -24.25 19.11 -20.09
N LYS A 5 -25.36 19.83 -20.25
CA LYS A 5 -25.36 21.30 -20.28
C LYS A 5 -26.22 22.00 -19.22
N GLU A 6 -27.05 21.26 -18.49
CA GLU A 6 -28.01 21.85 -17.53
C GLU A 6 -27.53 21.86 -16.07
N ILE A 7 -26.45 21.16 -15.71
CA ILE A 7 -25.95 21.12 -14.32
C ILE A 7 -25.11 22.37 -13.97
N LEU A 8 -24.65 23.13 -14.97
CA LEU A 8 -23.70 24.23 -14.73
C LEU A 8 -24.35 25.58 -14.37
N VAL A 9 -25.66 25.74 -14.51
CA VAL A 9 -26.33 27.04 -14.27
C VAL A 9 -26.91 27.15 -12.85
N ALA A 10 -27.17 26.04 -12.16
CA ALA A 10 -27.70 26.05 -10.79
C ALA A 10 -26.64 26.27 -9.69
N GLN A 11 -25.34 26.14 -10.00
CA GLN A 11 -24.26 26.28 -9.01
C GLN A 11 -23.79 27.73 -8.80
N LEU A 12 -24.25 28.69 -9.62
CA LEU A 12 -23.72 30.07 -9.64
C LEU A 12 -24.57 31.10 -8.87
N LEU A 13 -25.66 30.68 -8.21
CA LEU A 13 -26.56 31.59 -7.47
C LEU A 13 -26.94 31.08 -6.07
N LEU A 14 -26.05 30.31 -5.43
CA LEU A 14 -26.25 29.79 -4.08
C LEU A 14 -25.22 30.19 -2.99
N PRO A 15 -24.34 31.21 -3.12
CA PRO A 15 -23.48 31.60 -2.00
C PRO A 15 -24.06 32.70 -1.09
N PHE A 16 -25.29 33.20 -1.30
CA PHE A 16 -25.80 34.35 -0.55
C PHE A 16 -26.78 34.05 0.60
N LEU A 17 -27.19 32.80 0.82
CA LEU A 17 -28.24 32.50 1.83
C LEU A 17 -27.77 31.76 3.08
N VAL A 18 -26.50 31.40 3.20
CA VAL A 18 -25.96 30.78 4.42
C VAL A 18 -24.65 31.48 4.75
N GLY A 19 -24.62 32.18 5.89
CA GLY A 19 -23.45 32.86 6.42
C GLY A 19 -22.34 31.85 6.75
N ILE A 20 -21.55 31.48 5.73
CA ILE A 20 -20.31 30.75 5.91
C ILE A 20 -19.25 31.80 6.29
N PRO A 21 -18.60 31.70 7.46
CA PRO A 21 -17.57 32.66 7.84
C PRO A 21 -16.41 32.61 6.84
N SER A 22 -16.04 33.78 6.32
CA SER A 22 -14.97 34.05 5.36
C SER A 22 -13.55 33.87 5.93
N SER A 23 -13.38 32.95 6.89
CA SER A 23 -12.11 32.68 7.57
C SER A 23 -11.50 31.31 7.26
N VAL A 24 -11.93 30.62 6.20
CA VAL A 24 -11.09 29.55 5.61
C VAL A 24 -10.08 30.20 4.66
N ARG A 25 -9.12 30.88 5.29
CA ARG A 25 -7.86 31.27 4.66
C ARG A 25 -7.19 29.94 4.28
N PHE A 26 -7.27 29.54 3.01
CA PHE A 26 -6.43 28.48 2.47
C PHE A 26 -4.98 28.90 2.71
N ALA A 27 -4.43 28.43 3.83
CA ALA A 27 -3.10 28.79 4.26
C ALA A 27 -2.14 28.37 3.15
N ARG A 28 -1.27 29.31 2.77
CA ARG A 28 -0.19 29.12 1.81
C ARG A 28 0.74 28.03 2.35
N PHE A 29 0.45 26.78 2.00
CA PHE A 29 1.19 25.63 2.50
C PHE A 29 2.62 25.70 1.95
N SER A 30 3.57 25.88 2.85
CA SER A 30 4.98 26.00 2.54
C SER A 30 5.52 24.66 2.03
N ARG A 31 6.33 24.67 0.97
CA ARG A 31 6.97 23.46 0.39
C ARG A 31 7.76 22.60 1.39
N ARG A 32 8.09 23.10 2.59
CA ARG A 32 8.85 22.35 3.61
C ARG A 32 8.00 21.40 4.46
N GLU A 33 6.72 21.71 4.68
CA GLU A 33 5.85 20.89 5.53
C GLU A 33 5.43 19.57 4.87
N TRP A 34 5.48 19.50 3.53
CA TRP A 34 5.19 18.31 2.74
C TRP A 34 6.18 17.14 2.93
N TYR A 35 7.37 17.39 3.47
CA TYR A 35 8.41 16.35 3.65
C TYR A 35 8.32 15.63 5.00
N HIS A 36 7.65 16.20 6.00
CA HIS A 36 7.58 15.62 7.36
C HIS A 36 6.27 14.84 7.61
N PHE A 37 5.18 15.24 6.96
CA PHE A 37 4.03 14.38 6.77
C PHE A 37 4.36 13.44 5.62
N GLY A 38 4.49 12.13 5.85
CA GLY A 38 4.87 11.12 4.84
C GLY A 38 3.88 10.93 3.67
N ILE A 39 3.24 12.00 3.19
CA ILE A 39 2.30 12.10 2.07
C ILE A 39 3.08 12.44 0.79
N MET A 40 4.31 11.93 0.64
CA MET A 40 4.98 12.01 -0.65
C MET A 40 4.37 10.97 -1.58
N ALA A 41 3.72 11.44 -2.63
CA ALA A 41 3.22 10.60 -3.71
C ALA A 41 4.41 10.13 -4.55
N PHE A 42 4.80 8.87 -4.41
CA PHE A 42 5.75 8.23 -5.31
C PHE A 42 5.04 7.76 -6.58
N THR A 43 5.52 8.19 -7.74
CA THR A 43 4.99 7.69 -9.03
C THR A 43 5.89 6.56 -9.53
N LEU A 44 5.42 5.33 -9.38
CA LEU A 44 6.10 4.15 -9.91
C LEU A 44 5.88 4.06 -11.43
N ARG A 45 6.96 3.83 -12.20
CA ARG A 45 6.85 3.55 -13.63
C ARG A 45 6.55 2.06 -13.79
N LEU A 46 5.36 1.77 -14.32
CA LEU A 46 4.89 0.42 -14.57
C LEU A 46 4.91 0.14 -16.07
N SER A 47 5.31 -1.07 -16.44
CA SER A 47 5.00 -1.66 -17.72
C SER A 47 3.49 -1.92 -17.85
N PRO A 48 2.95 -2.09 -19.07
CA PRO A 48 1.53 -2.37 -19.26
C PRO A 48 1.05 -3.63 -18.53
N ALA A 49 1.90 -4.66 -18.46
CA ALA A 49 1.59 -5.91 -17.76
C ALA A 49 1.51 -5.69 -16.23
N GLU A 50 2.39 -4.88 -15.66
CA GLU A 50 2.36 -4.57 -14.22
C GLU A 50 1.15 -3.71 -13.84
N ASP A 51 0.77 -2.73 -14.67
CA ASP A 51 -0.45 -1.94 -14.41
C ASP A 51 -1.70 -2.82 -14.47
N ALA A 52 -1.80 -3.73 -15.45
CA ALA A 52 -2.90 -4.68 -15.54
C ALA A 52 -2.97 -5.61 -14.31
N ALA A 53 -1.83 -6.16 -13.88
CA ALA A 53 -1.77 -6.97 -12.67
C ALA A 53 -2.19 -6.18 -11.42
N LEU A 54 -1.76 -4.93 -11.31
CA LEU A 54 -2.11 -4.07 -10.19
C LEU A 54 -3.59 -3.67 -10.19
N ILE A 55 -4.20 -3.47 -11.37
CA ILE A 55 -5.65 -3.28 -11.49
C ILE A 55 -6.39 -4.51 -10.94
N VAL A 56 -6.02 -5.70 -11.38
CA VAL A 56 -6.66 -6.95 -10.92
C VAL A 56 -6.54 -7.10 -9.41
N LEU A 57 -5.35 -6.86 -8.86
CA LEU A 57 -5.13 -6.92 -7.41
C LEU A 57 -5.99 -5.90 -6.67
N ALA A 58 -5.99 -4.63 -7.10
CA ALA A 58 -6.78 -3.58 -6.48
C ALA A 58 -8.28 -3.89 -6.50
N SER A 59 -8.79 -4.41 -7.63
CA SER A 59 -10.17 -4.86 -7.75
C SER A 59 -10.50 -6.02 -6.81
N SER A 60 -9.61 -7.00 -6.67
CA SER A 60 -9.82 -8.14 -5.76
C SER A 60 -9.87 -7.75 -4.28
N LEU A 61 -9.15 -6.68 -3.92
CA LEU A 61 -9.08 -6.15 -2.55
C LEU A 61 -10.14 -5.06 -2.28
N GLY A 62 -10.79 -4.53 -3.32
CA GLY A 62 -11.73 -3.42 -3.20
C GLY A 62 -11.08 -2.09 -2.79
N VAL A 63 -9.81 -1.87 -3.15
CA VAL A 63 -9.03 -0.68 -2.76
C VAL A 63 -8.47 0.06 -3.98
N SER A 64 -7.85 1.22 -3.76
CA SER A 64 -7.16 1.96 -4.83
C SER A 64 -5.89 1.23 -5.30
N LYS A 65 -5.42 1.49 -6.53
CA LYS A 65 -4.14 0.95 -7.04
C LYS A 65 -2.95 1.24 -6.13
N GLN A 66 -2.89 2.43 -5.56
CA GLN A 66 -1.81 2.84 -4.66
C GLN A 66 -1.85 2.06 -3.34
N GLU A 67 -3.03 1.87 -2.77
CA GLU A 67 -3.17 1.09 -1.53
C GLU A 67 -2.92 -0.40 -1.77
N ALA A 68 -3.36 -0.95 -2.90
CA ALA A 68 -3.05 -2.32 -3.29
C ALA A 68 -1.54 -2.55 -3.41
N ALA A 69 -0.82 -1.61 -4.05
CA ALA A 69 0.64 -1.67 -4.14
C ALA A 69 1.31 -1.62 -2.76
N ARG A 70 0.85 -0.72 -1.87
CA ARG A 70 1.34 -0.62 -0.50
C ARG A 70 1.14 -1.93 0.27
N GLN A 71 -0.04 -2.52 0.20
CA GLN A 71 -0.36 -3.79 0.86
C GLN A 71 0.48 -4.95 0.29
N ALA A 72 0.63 -5.04 -1.04
CA ALA A 72 1.44 -6.07 -1.67
C ALA A 72 2.92 -6.01 -1.23
N ILE A 73 3.49 -4.81 -1.11
CA ILE A 73 4.86 -4.61 -0.63
C ILE A 73 5.00 -5.09 0.82
N LEU A 74 4.07 -4.69 1.69
CA LEU A 74 4.09 -5.08 3.10
C LEU A 74 3.92 -6.59 3.27
N GLU A 75 2.99 -7.19 2.53
CA GLU A 75 2.76 -8.62 2.57
C GLU A 75 4.00 -9.41 2.08
N LYS A 76 4.60 -8.97 0.96
CA LYS A 76 5.80 -9.61 0.43
C LYS A 76 6.97 -9.49 1.40
N ALA A 77 7.16 -8.33 2.03
CA ALA A 77 8.20 -8.12 3.02
C ALA A 77 8.00 -9.05 4.24
N ALA A 78 6.79 -9.09 4.80
CA ALA A 78 6.46 -9.95 5.94
C ALA A 78 6.71 -11.44 5.63
N ARG A 79 6.24 -11.92 4.47
CA ARG A 79 6.47 -13.31 4.02
C ARG A 79 7.95 -13.61 3.81
N THR A 80 8.73 -12.65 3.32
CA THR A 80 10.17 -12.84 3.06
C THR A 80 10.95 -13.00 4.36
N VAL A 81 10.70 -12.13 5.35
CA VAL A 81 11.33 -12.22 6.67
C VAL A 81 10.96 -13.54 7.36
N GLN A 82 9.67 -13.87 7.39
CA GLN A 82 9.19 -15.12 8.00
C GLN A 82 9.81 -16.36 7.35
N THR A 83 9.96 -16.38 6.02
CA THR A 83 10.57 -17.50 5.30
C THR A 83 12.05 -17.66 5.68
N ALA A 84 12.78 -16.56 5.84
CA ALA A 84 14.19 -16.61 6.23
C ALA A 84 14.37 -17.20 7.65
N GLU A 85 13.53 -16.77 8.59
CA GLU A 85 13.53 -17.29 9.97
C GLU A 85 13.21 -18.79 10.01
N LEU A 86 12.20 -19.23 9.25
CA LEU A 86 11.83 -20.64 9.15
C LEU A 86 12.97 -21.49 8.55
N GLN A 87 13.62 -21.02 7.50
CA GLN A 87 14.77 -21.73 6.91
C GLN A 87 15.91 -21.88 7.91
N GLU A 88 16.20 -20.84 8.68
CA GLU A 88 17.26 -20.89 9.68
C GLU A 88 16.93 -21.82 10.84
N LEU A 89 15.67 -21.81 11.32
CA LEU A 89 15.21 -22.76 12.30
C LEU A 89 15.29 -24.21 11.80
N ALA A 90 14.84 -24.46 10.57
CA ALA A 90 14.88 -25.79 9.96
C ALA A 90 16.32 -26.31 9.85
N ARG A 91 17.28 -25.48 9.40
CA ARG A 91 18.70 -25.84 9.33
C ARG A 91 19.24 -26.27 10.69
N ARG A 92 18.97 -25.49 11.74
CA ARG A 92 19.44 -25.80 13.11
C ARG A 92 18.81 -27.09 13.66
N SER A 93 17.51 -27.27 13.47
CA SER A 93 16.79 -28.45 13.97
C SER A 93 17.21 -29.73 13.24
N VAL A 94 17.33 -29.71 11.92
CA VAL A 94 17.77 -30.87 11.12
C VAL A 94 19.19 -31.27 11.50
N ALA A 95 20.12 -30.30 11.63
CA ALA A 95 21.48 -30.59 12.05
C ALA A 95 21.53 -31.24 13.44
N SER A 96 20.75 -30.73 14.39
CA SER A 96 20.64 -31.25 15.75
C SER A 96 20.08 -32.68 15.79
N TYR A 97 19.02 -32.93 15.01
CA TYR A 97 18.40 -34.25 14.90
C TYR A 97 19.35 -35.28 14.28
N ASN A 98 20.05 -34.91 13.19
CA ASN A 98 21.04 -35.78 12.56
C ASN A 98 22.20 -36.11 13.50
N ALA A 99 22.67 -35.14 14.29
CA ALA A 99 23.71 -35.37 15.28
C ALA A 99 23.25 -36.35 16.36
N LEU A 100 22.01 -36.20 16.86
CA LEU A 100 21.42 -37.13 17.84
C LEU A 100 21.27 -38.54 17.25
N HIS A 101 20.68 -38.65 16.06
CA HIS A 101 20.49 -39.93 15.37
C HIS A 101 21.83 -40.64 15.13
N GLY A 102 22.86 -39.89 14.73
CA GLY A 102 24.22 -40.41 14.59
C GLY A 102 24.82 -40.94 15.90
N ARG A 103 24.54 -40.29 17.05
CA ARG A 103 24.99 -40.79 18.37
C ARG A 103 24.28 -42.09 18.74
N VAL A 104 22.96 -42.15 18.60
CA VAL A 104 22.17 -43.36 18.91
C VAL A 104 22.63 -44.54 18.05
N ARG A 105 22.86 -44.33 16.76
CA ARG A 105 23.33 -45.39 15.84
C ARG A 105 24.72 -45.93 16.20
N ARG A 106 25.59 -45.10 16.78
CA ARG A 106 26.96 -45.51 17.18
C ARG A 106 27.01 -46.20 18.55
N GLY A 107 26.00 -45.99 19.39
CA GLY A 107 25.92 -46.60 20.73
C GLY A 107 25.14 -47.92 20.78
N ARG A 108 24.74 -48.45 19.62
CA ARG A 108 23.99 -49.70 19.45
C ARG A 108 24.84 -50.66 18.64
#